data_AF-A0A1E5VL89-F1
#
_entry.id   AF-A0A1E5VL89-F1
#
_cell.length_a   1.000
_cell.length_b   1.000
_cell.length_c   1.000
_cell.angle_alpha   90.00
_cell.angle_beta   90.00
_cell.angle_gamma   90.00
#
_symmetry.space_group_name_H-M   'P 1'
#
loop_
_entity.id
_entity.type
_entity.pdbx_description
1 polymer ?
#
loop_
_entity_poly.entity_id
_entity_poly.type
_entity_poly.pdbx_seq_one_letter_code
_entity_poly.pdbx_strand_id
1 'polypeptide(L)'
;MEKEIFYKLVEVLRDNNLLANSREVSVEEQLAMFLFCLSTNASNRSVQKRFQHSGETISRHINTVLKAIVSLSSKLIQLPSINTPI
;
A
#
# COMPACT_ATOMS: atom_id res chain seq x y z
N MET A 1 -8.18 10.80 1.67
CA MET A 1 -6.78 11.16 1.34
C MET A 1 -6.84 12.08 0.13
N GLU A 2 -6.15 13.21 0.17
CA GLU A 2 -6.04 14.11 -0.98
C GLU A 2 -5.31 13.42 -2.14
N LYS A 3 -5.71 13.73 -3.38
CA LYS A 3 -5.21 13.08 -4.59
C LYS A 3 -3.69 13.15 -4.68
N GLU A 4 -3.10 14.31 -4.39
CA GLU A 4 -1.66 14.54 -4.49
C GLU A 4 -0.87 13.67 -3.49
N ILE A 5 -1.37 13.53 -2.26
CA ILE A 5 -0.74 12.68 -1.23
C ILE A 5 -0.78 11.21 -1.68
N PHE A 6 -1.89 10.78 -2.27
CA PHE A 6 -2.02 9.42 -2.78
C PHE A 6 -0.99 9.11 -3.87
N TYR A 7 -0.84 9.99 -4.87
CA TYR A 7 0.14 9.76 -5.93
C TYR A 7 1.59 9.85 -5.44
N LYS A 8 1.90 10.75 -4.50
CA LYS A 8 3.22 10.77 -3.85
C LYS A 8 3.54 9.45 -3.16
N LEU A 9 2.57 8.82 -2.49
CA LEU A 9 2.77 7.51 -1.88
C LEU A 9 3.00 6.41 -2.93
N VAL A 10 2.26 6.44 -4.05
CA VAL A 10 2.48 5.54 -5.18
C VAL A 10 3.89 5.68 -5.75
N GLU A 11 4.37 6.91 -5.95
CA GLU A 11 5.72 7.21 -6.42
C GLU A 11 6.78 6.67 -5.45
N VAL A 12 6.67 6.97 -4.16
CA VAL A 12 7.61 6.47 -3.14
C VAL A 12 7.68 4.94 -3.14
N LEU A 13 6.55 4.25 -3.28
CA LEU A 13 6.50 2.79 -3.31
C LEU A 13 7.10 2.22 -4.60
N ARG A 14 6.95 2.89 -5.75
CA ARG A 14 7.58 2.51 -7.01
C ARG A 14 9.09 2.77 -6.99
N ASP A 15 9.52 3.95 -6.57
CA ASP A 15 10.92 4.37 -6.58
C ASP A 15 11.78 3.53 -5.62
N ASN A 16 11.19 3.05 -4.53
CA ASN A 16 11.83 2.11 -3.62
C ASN A 16 11.79 0.64 -4.11
N ASN A 17 11.26 0.38 -5.31
CA ASN A 17 11.03 -0.96 -5.87
C ASN A 17 10.18 -1.87 -4.97
N LEU A 18 9.28 -1.29 -4.18
CA LEU A 18 8.43 -2.03 -3.23
C LEU A 18 7.14 -2.51 -3.87
N LEU A 19 6.64 -1.80 -4.89
CA LEU A 19 5.48 -2.18 -5.67
C LEU A 19 5.74 -1.97 -7.16
N ALA A 20 5.19 -2.87 -7.98
CA ALA A 20 5.17 -2.77 -9.43
C ALA A 20 3.77 -3.13 -9.94
N ASN A 21 3.48 -2.71 -11.17
CA ASN A 21 2.25 -3.14 -11.84
C ASN A 21 2.29 -4.65 -12.04
N SER A 22 1.17 -5.33 -11.75
CA SER A 22 0.97 -6.70 -12.19
C SER A 22 0.37 -6.71 -13.60
N ARG A 23 0.13 -7.90 -14.16
CA ARG A 23 -0.57 -8.02 -15.45
C ARG A 23 -1.97 -7.40 -15.43
N GLU A 24 -2.64 -7.43 -14.28
CA GLU A 24 -4.08 -7.13 -14.16
C GLU A 24 -4.38 -5.95 -13.21
N VAL A 25 -3.43 -5.54 -12.37
CA VAL A 25 -3.67 -4.54 -11.31
C VAL A 25 -2.49 -3.58 -11.22
N SER A 26 -2.75 -2.28 -11.39
CA SER A 26 -1.73 -1.23 -11.29
C SER A 26 -1.32 -0.99 -9.83
N VAL A 27 -0.18 -0.35 -9.58
CA VAL A 27 0.24 0.04 -8.22
C VAL A 27 -0.80 0.93 -7.54
N GLU A 28 -1.40 1.86 -8.29
CA GLU A 28 -2.47 2.74 -7.81
C GLU A 28 -3.67 1.90 -7.34
N GLU A 29 -4.11 0.94 -8.15
CA GLU A 29 -5.25 0.10 -7.79
C GLU A 29 -4.94 -0.82 -6.60
N GLN A 30 -3.73 -1.38 -6.54
CA GLN A 30 -3.26 -2.15 -5.39
C GLN A 30 -3.33 -1.32 -4.10
N LEU A 31 -2.78 -0.11 -4.12
CA LEU A 31 -2.78 0.79 -2.97
C LEU A 31 -4.21 1.26 -2.64
N ALA A 32 -5.04 1.52 -3.64
CA ALA A 32 -6.44 1.92 -3.44
C ALA A 32 -7.26 0.81 -2.78
N MET A 33 -7.08 -0.45 -3.18
CA MET A 33 -7.71 -1.61 -2.52
C MET A 33 -7.31 -1.69 -1.04
N PHE A 34 -6.03 -1.54 -0.75
CA PHE A 34 -5.51 -1.59 0.61
C PHE A 34 -6.07 -0.46 1.48
N LEU A 35 -6.00 0.79 1.00
CA LEU A 35 -6.52 1.95 1.73
C LEU A 35 -8.04 1.90 1.90
N PHE A 36 -8.78 1.42 0.90
CA PHE A 36 -10.22 1.20 1.03
C PHE A 36 -10.53 0.14 2.09
N CYS A 37 -9.82 -0.99 2.06
CA CYS A 37 -9.97 -2.06 3.06
C CYS A 37 -9.79 -1.53 4.49
N LEU A 38 -8.72 -0.75 4.73
CA LEU A 38 -8.42 -0.20 6.05
C LEU A 38 -9.35 0.93 6.48
N SER A 39 -9.65 1.87 5.59
CA SER A 39 -10.45 3.06 5.92
C SER A 39 -11.90 2.75 6.27
N THR A 40 -12.46 1.68 5.72
CA THR A 40 -13.86 1.31 5.97
C THR A 40 -14.02 0.00 6.75
N ASN A 41 -12.93 -0.60 7.24
CA ASN A 41 -12.92 -1.97 7.77
C ASN A 41 -13.65 -2.95 6.82
N ALA A 42 -13.39 -2.82 5.52
CA ALA A 42 -14.16 -3.52 4.49
C ALA A 42 -13.86 -5.01 4.50
N SER A 43 -14.91 -5.83 4.41
CA SER A 43 -14.77 -7.26 4.15
C SER A 43 -14.17 -7.50 2.76
N ASN A 44 -13.54 -8.65 2.55
CA ASN A 44 -13.05 -9.04 1.21
C ASN A 44 -14.19 -8.96 0.16
N ARG A 45 -15.42 -9.35 0.51
CA ARG A 45 -16.59 -9.21 -0.38
C ARG A 45 -16.90 -7.76 -0.75
N SER A 46 -16.75 -6.83 0.18
CA SER A 46 -16.96 -5.40 -0.08
C SER A 46 -15.91 -4.85 -1.05
N VAL A 47 -14.65 -5.27 -0.92
CA VAL A 47 -13.57 -4.91 -1.84
C VAL A 47 -13.80 -5.53 -3.23
N GLN A 48 -14.23 -6.81 -3.29
CA GLN A 48 -14.61 -7.48 -4.54
C GLN A 48 -15.69 -6.70 -5.28
N LYS A 49 -16.74 -6.27 -4.57
CA LYS A 49 -17.81 -5.45 -5.16
C LYS A 49 -17.29 -4.09 -5.65
N ARG A 50 -16.31 -3.49 -4.99
CA ARG A 50 -15.84 -2.13 -5.34
C ARG A 50 -14.84 -2.11 -6.49
N PHE A 51 -13.96 -3.11 -6.55
CA PHE A 51 -12.83 -3.18 -7.49
C PHE A 51 -12.98 -4.27 -8.56
N GLN A 52 -14.03 -5.11 -8.47
CA GLN A 52 -14.38 -6.12 -9.49
C GLN A 52 -13.30 -7.17 -9.74
N HIS A 53 -12.45 -7.43 -8.74
CA HIS A 53 -11.45 -8.49 -8.75
C HIS A 53 -11.90 -9.68 -7.91
N SER A 54 -11.31 -10.85 -8.16
CA SER A 54 -11.55 -12.03 -7.33
C SER A 54 -11.06 -11.81 -5.89
N GLY A 55 -11.67 -12.50 -4.92
CA GLY A 55 -11.23 -12.42 -3.53
C GLY A 55 -9.78 -12.88 -3.30
N GLU A 56 -9.29 -13.79 -4.15
CA GLU A 56 -7.89 -14.22 -4.15
C GLU A 56 -6.96 -13.09 -4.60
N THR A 57 -7.29 -12.42 -5.71
CA THR A 57 -6.56 -11.26 -6.23
C THR A 57 -6.50 -10.12 -5.21
N ILE A 58 -7.63 -9.84 -4.55
CA ILE A 58 -7.71 -8.83 -3.48
C ILE A 58 -6.81 -9.20 -2.30
N SER A 59 -6.94 -10.42 -1.77
CA SER A 59 -6.11 -10.87 -0.66
C SER A 59 -4.62 -10.80 -1.00
N ARG A 60 -4.23 -11.19 -2.22
CA ARG A 60 -2.85 -11.12 -2.70
C ARG A 60 -2.35 -9.68 -2.66
N HIS A 61 -3.05 -8.74 -3.30
CA HIS A 61 -2.60 -7.36 -3.40
C HIS A 61 -2.64 -6.60 -2.08
N ILE A 62 -3.64 -6.84 -1.22
CA ILE A 62 -3.65 -6.29 0.15
C ILE A 62 -2.40 -6.74 0.92
N ASN A 63 -2.06 -8.02 0.87
CA ASN A 63 -0.87 -8.55 1.54
C ASN A 63 0.44 -7.99 0.94
N THR A 64 0.51 -7.85 -0.39
CA THR A 64 1.67 -7.26 -1.07
C THR A 64 1.88 -5.81 -0.64
N VAL A 65 0.81 -5.00 -0.61
CA VAL A 65 0.90 -3.60 -0.15
C VAL A 65 1.24 -3.52 1.33
N LEU A 66 0.67 -4.38 2.18
CA LEU A 66 1.03 -4.41 3.60
C LEU A 66 2.54 -4.64 3.81
N LYS A 67 3.12 -5.63 3.11
CA LYS A 67 4.56 -5.92 3.18
C LYS A 67 5.39 -4.74 2.69
N ALA A 68 4.99 -4.10 1.60
CA ALA A 68 5.65 -2.91 1.08
C ALA A 68 5.64 -1.76 2.11
N ILE A 69 4.51 -1.49 2.75
CA ILE A 69 4.38 -0.45 3.78
C ILE A 69 5.24 -0.76 5.00
N VAL A 70 5.28 -2.01 5.48
CA VAL A 70 6.15 -2.43 6.59
C VAL A 70 7.64 -2.29 6.22
N SER A 71 8.02 -2.61 4.99
CA SER A 71 9.39 -2.40 4.52
C SER A 71 9.75 -0.93 4.36
N LEU A 72 8.78 -0.06 4.07
CA LEU A 72 9.00 1.38 3.99
C LEU A 72 9.11 1.98 5.40
N SER A 73 8.28 1.51 6.34
CA SER A 73 8.27 2.02 7.70
C SER A 73 9.59 1.76 8.43
N SER A 74 10.26 0.63 8.19
CA SER A 74 11.58 0.37 8.77
C SER A 74 12.66 1.35 8.30
N LYS A 75 12.50 1.94 7.11
CA LYS A 75 13.40 2.99 6.59
C LYS A 75 13.05 4.38 7.14
N LEU A 76 11.76 4.67 7.33
CA LEU A 76 11.29 6.00 7.74
C LEU A 76 11.25 6.19 9.26
N ILE A 77 10.96 5.13 10.00
CA ILE A 77 10.82 5.13 11.45
C ILE A 77 12.04 4.43 12.02
N GLN A 78 13.11 5.21 12.22
CA GLN A 78 14.35 4.76 12.83
C GLN A 78 14.53 5.41 14.20
N LEU A 79 15.17 4.69 15.12
CA LEU A 79 15.62 5.30 16.37
C LEU A 79 16.66 6.39 16.06
N PRO A 80 16.70 7.49 16.83
CA PRO A 80 17.75 8.48 16.68
C PRO A 80 19.11 7.80 16.87
N SER A 81 20.08 8.17 16.02
CA SER A 81 21.45 7.67 16.13
C SER A 81 22.03 8.06 17.49
N ILE A 82 22.80 7.16 18.11
CA ILE A 82 23.48 7.37 19.41
C ILE A 82 24.36 8.64 19.39
N ASN A 83 24.76 9.10 18.20
CA ASN A 83 25.58 10.30 18.01
C ASN A 83 24.77 11.61 17.83
N THR A 84 23.45 11.59 18.01
CA THR A 84 22.64 12.80 17.97
C THR A 84 22.73 13.49 19.33
N PRO A 85 23.42 14.64 19.46
CA PRO A 85 23.48 15.33 20.75
C PRO A 85 22.06 15.71 21.19
N ILE A 86 21.79 15.44 22.47
CA ILE A 86 20.54 15.79 23.16
C ILE A 86 20.48 17.29 23.41
#